data_AF-A0A2E0XBN8-F1
#
_entry.id   AF-A0A2E0XBN8-F1
#
_cell.length_a   1.000
_cell.length_b   1.000
_cell.length_c   1.000
_cell.angle_alpha   90.00
_cell.angle_beta   90.00
_cell.angle_gamma   90.00
#
_symmetry.space_group_name_H-M   'P 1'
#
loop_
_entity.id
_entity.type
_entity.pdbx_description
1 polymer ?
#
loop_
_entity_poly.entity_id
_entity_poly.type
_entity_poly.pdbx_seq_one_letter_code
_entity_poly.pdbx_strand_id
1 'polypeptide(L)'
;MIDGNGPRKARGRTIAPAGSADAPPGSYAIRLNLQRRFDTELVDMRSPGTRRCGGQSNRAFTLVELLVVIAIIGVLVALLLPAVQAAREAARRMQCGNNQKQIALALLNYETDRKEFPSARAGSDGNYGNITCPDGEALTVTGSGPLGQSGASALVMILPYIEQQPLYDLLRVDEVPIWAPGTGWFTSNLDIAPGLAQTPDAYICPSDSIRGEFAQWAHGINVNQYQIGVGSYANVSGYWRPDDDRTYIKYCGQGVFFYDRDIAIREITDGLSNTLFAGEVRDGHLVDTAGLAINSNIWSNGNRMQSTMRTTATPLNSPPGVDLGSGLARESQAYSNGAFSSNHPGGCNFAYGDGRVEFLSDSIDLETYKLMSGRNDGGQLATTGGGGRGGGGR
;
A
#
# COMPACT_ATOMS: atom_id res chain seq x y z
N MET A 1 33.77 -50.34 55.43
CA MET A 1 33.92 -49.05 56.12
C MET A 1 32.96 -48.09 55.42
N ILE A 2 31.71 -48.04 55.89
CA ILE A 2 31.18 -47.01 56.81
C ILE A 2 31.23 -45.65 56.11
N ASP A 3 30.18 -44.89 55.84
CA ASP A 3 28.71 -44.87 55.98
C ASP A 3 28.31 -43.68 55.06
N GLY A 4 27.12 -43.50 54.48
CA GLY A 4 25.77 -43.81 54.91
C GLY A 4 24.90 -42.55 54.72
N ASN A 5 23.80 -42.72 53.96
CA ASN A 5 22.51 -41.99 54.05
C ASN A 5 22.37 -40.48 53.76
N GLY A 6 21.47 -40.17 52.81
CA GLY A 6 20.70 -38.90 52.72
C GLY A 6 19.59 -38.83 53.78
N PRO A 7 18.36 -38.31 53.53
CA PRO A 7 17.84 -37.38 52.52
C PRO A 7 16.96 -36.25 53.17
N ARG A 8 16.15 -35.52 52.36
CA ARG A 8 15.01 -34.61 52.73
C ARG A 8 15.41 -33.16 53.07
N LYS A 9 14.66 -32.09 52.76
CA LYS A 9 13.20 -31.93 52.57
C LYS A 9 12.88 -30.59 51.87
N ALA A 10 11.71 -30.55 51.26
CA ALA A 10 11.07 -29.48 50.49
C ALA A 10 10.93 -28.10 51.17
N ARG A 11 11.05 -27.05 50.35
CA ARG A 11 10.28 -25.78 50.36
C ARG A 11 10.36 -25.26 48.91
N GLY A 12 9.34 -24.84 48.20
CA GLY A 12 7.97 -24.48 48.49
C GLY A 12 7.62 -23.47 47.39
N ARG A 13 6.76 -23.88 46.45
CA ARG A 13 6.14 -22.99 45.46
C ARG A 13 5.28 -22.00 46.23
N THR A 14 5.51 -20.70 46.07
CA THR A 14 4.49 -19.70 46.37
C THR A 14 4.48 -18.66 45.27
N ILE A 15 3.37 -18.68 44.56
CA ILE A 15 2.84 -17.63 43.70
C ILE A 15 2.35 -16.50 44.62
N ALA A 16 2.69 -15.25 44.32
CA ALA A 16 1.93 -14.02 44.63
C ALA A 16 2.74 -12.76 44.26
N PRO A 17 2.10 -11.59 44.06
CA PRO A 17 0.91 -11.33 43.27
C PRO A 17 1.08 -10.10 42.35
N ALA A 18 0.04 -9.85 41.55
CA ALA A 18 -0.14 -8.65 40.75
C ALA A 18 -0.08 -7.33 41.57
N GLY A 19 0.51 -6.31 40.95
CA GLY A 19 0.41 -4.89 41.29
C GLY A 19 0.89 -4.13 40.06
N SER A 20 -0.03 -3.73 39.18
CA SER A 20 -0.65 -2.40 39.13
C SER A 20 0.23 -1.37 38.43
N ALA A 21 -0.18 -1.08 37.18
CA ALA A 21 -0.14 0.21 36.50
C ALA A 21 1.01 1.14 36.85
N ASP A 22 1.99 1.25 35.96
CA ASP A 22 2.71 2.50 35.75
C ASP A 22 2.95 2.70 34.24
N ALA A 23 2.13 3.58 33.69
CA ALA A 23 2.29 4.14 32.36
C ALA A 23 3.50 5.09 32.36
N PRO A 24 4.41 5.03 31.36
CA PRO A 24 5.44 6.05 31.23
C PRO A 24 4.83 7.36 30.70
N PRO A 25 5.25 8.52 31.25
CA PRO A 25 4.63 9.81 31.00
C PRO A 25 5.13 10.43 29.70
N GLY A 26 4.26 11.15 28.99
CA GLY A 26 4.71 11.92 27.82
C GLY A 26 3.59 12.43 26.94
N SER A 27 2.73 13.28 27.49
CA SER A 27 1.78 14.07 26.73
C SER A 27 2.51 15.08 25.82
N TYR A 28 2.53 14.82 24.51
CA TYR A 28 2.93 15.82 23.53
C TYR A 28 1.73 16.70 23.16
N ALA A 29 1.52 17.76 23.94
CA ALA A 29 0.82 18.94 23.49
C ALA A 29 1.82 19.83 22.74
N ILE A 30 1.69 19.91 21.42
CA ILE A 30 2.47 20.83 20.58
C ILE A 30 2.05 22.26 20.94
N ARG A 31 2.88 22.95 21.73
CA ARG A 31 2.79 24.40 21.94
C ARG A 31 3.56 25.11 20.83
N LEU A 32 2.84 25.68 19.87
CA LEU A 32 3.37 26.69 18.96
C LEU A 32 3.61 28.00 19.75
N ASN A 33 4.88 28.31 20.00
CA ASN A 33 5.32 29.62 20.49
C ASN A 33 5.37 30.60 19.32
N LEU A 34 4.43 31.54 19.29
CA LEU A 34 4.49 32.74 18.45
C LEU A 34 4.18 33.96 19.32
N GLN A 35 5.17 34.38 20.11
CA GLN A 35 5.15 35.68 20.76
C GLN A 35 5.64 36.73 19.77
N ARG A 36 4.72 37.46 19.13
CA ARG A 36 4.98 38.81 18.66
C ARG A 36 4.31 39.78 19.62
N ARG A 37 5.15 40.57 20.29
CA ARG A 37 4.75 41.80 20.99
C ARG A 37 4.16 42.76 19.95
N PHE A 38 2.98 43.27 20.21
CA PHE A 38 2.51 44.51 19.62
C PHE A 38 2.27 45.47 20.78
N ASP A 39 3.18 46.44 20.88
CA ASP A 39 3.05 47.60 21.76
C ASP A 39 1.90 48.46 21.24
N THR A 40 0.95 48.77 22.11
CA THR A 40 -0.14 49.69 21.82
C THR A 40 0.38 51.12 21.96
N GLU A 41 0.91 51.70 20.87
CA GLU A 41 1.08 53.15 20.77
C GLU A 41 -0.30 53.83 20.62
N LEU A 42 -0.60 54.71 21.58
CA LEU A 42 -1.69 55.68 21.52
C LEU A 42 -1.38 56.71 20.42
N VAL A 43 -1.97 56.54 19.24
CA VAL A 43 -1.98 57.56 18.20
C VAL A 43 -3.26 58.38 18.31
N ASP A 44 -3.10 59.64 18.73
CA ASP A 44 -4.11 60.69 18.75
C ASP A 44 -4.54 61.04 17.31
N MET A 45 -5.73 60.58 16.90
CA MET A 45 -6.36 60.98 15.64
C MET A 45 -7.32 62.14 15.85
N ARG A 46 -6.83 63.34 15.50
CA ARG A 46 -7.65 64.52 15.23
C ARG A 46 -8.75 64.23 14.21
N SER A 47 -9.92 64.77 14.51
CA SER A 47 -11.15 64.76 13.71
C SER A 47 -10.95 65.20 12.24
N PRO A 48 -11.40 64.42 11.25
CA PRO A 48 -11.76 64.96 9.94
C PRO A 48 -13.24 65.36 9.91
N GLY A 49 -13.47 66.56 9.40
CA GLY A 49 -14.77 67.22 9.33
C GLY A 49 -15.89 66.43 8.67
N THR A 50 -17.10 66.75 9.13
CA THR A 50 -18.40 66.31 8.63
C THR A 50 -18.58 66.63 7.15
N ARG A 51 -18.40 65.64 6.27
CA ARG A 51 -19.00 65.67 4.93
C ARG A 51 -20.43 65.17 5.02
N ARG A 52 -21.37 65.98 4.56
CA ARG A 52 -22.79 65.63 4.40
C ARG A 52 -22.92 64.46 3.42
N CYS A 53 -23.34 63.29 3.91
CA CYS A 53 -23.83 62.22 3.06
C CYS A 53 -25.16 62.69 2.43
N GLY A 54 -25.17 62.88 1.12
CA GLY A 54 -26.42 62.95 0.35
C GLY A 54 -27.17 61.64 0.54
N GLY A 55 -28.42 61.72 0.98
CA GLY A 55 -29.27 60.58 1.25
C GLY A 55 -29.50 59.76 -0.01
N GLN A 56 -28.71 58.70 -0.20
CA GLN A 56 -29.17 57.56 -0.98
C GLN A 56 -30.28 56.91 -0.15
N SER A 57 -31.48 56.90 -0.73
CA SER A 57 -32.62 56.16 -0.22
C SER A 57 -32.23 54.68 -0.13
N ASN A 58 -31.83 54.22 1.05
CA ASN A 58 -31.70 52.80 1.33
C ASN A 58 -33.11 52.20 1.26
N ARG A 59 -33.41 51.54 0.12
CA ARG A 59 -34.59 50.70 0.01
C ARG A 59 -34.46 49.59 1.05
N ALA A 60 -35.25 49.66 2.11
CA ALA A 60 -35.34 48.59 3.08
C ALA A 60 -35.93 47.37 2.38
N PHE A 61 -35.14 46.29 2.27
CA PHE A 61 -35.62 45.00 1.77
C PHE A 61 -36.67 44.44 2.74
N THR A 62 -37.75 43.89 2.20
CA THR A 62 -38.76 43.21 3.02
C THR A 62 -38.23 41.84 3.45
N LEU A 63 -38.62 41.38 4.65
CA LEU A 63 -38.22 40.05 5.16
C LEU A 63 -38.58 38.93 4.19
N VAL A 64 -39.69 39.09 3.45
CA VAL A 64 -40.15 38.13 2.43
C VAL A 64 -39.20 38.03 1.24
N GLU A 65 -38.71 39.17 0.72
CA GLU A 65 -37.75 39.18 -0.40
C GLU A 65 -36.44 38.49 -0.03
N LEU A 66 -35.92 38.73 1.18
CA LEU A 66 -34.73 38.05 1.66
C LEU A 66 -34.96 36.54 1.80
N LEU A 67 -36.12 36.14 2.32
CA LEU A 67 -36.48 34.73 2.51
C LEU A 67 -36.61 33.98 1.18
N VAL A 68 -37.16 34.60 0.14
CA VAL A 68 -37.25 34.01 -1.20
C VAL A 68 -35.86 33.82 -1.81
N VAL A 69 -34.96 34.80 -1.67
CA VAL A 69 -33.59 34.70 -2.22
C VAL A 69 -32.81 33.57 -1.55
N ILE A 70 -32.85 33.46 -0.22
CA ILE A 70 -32.18 32.35 0.48
C ILE A 70 -32.81 31.00 0.12
N ALA A 71 -34.13 30.94 -0.10
CA ALA A 71 -34.79 29.70 -0.53
C ALA A 71 -34.34 29.28 -1.93
N ILE A 72 -34.24 30.21 -2.88
CA ILE A 72 -33.76 29.93 -4.24
C ILE A 72 -32.29 29.48 -4.21
N ILE A 73 -31.41 30.21 -3.50
CA ILE A 73 -30.00 29.83 -3.37
C ILE A 73 -29.88 28.46 -2.69
N GLY A 74 -30.68 28.20 -1.65
CA GLY A 74 -30.73 26.91 -0.97
C GLY A 74 -31.08 25.75 -1.90
N VAL A 75 -32.11 25.91 -2.73
CA VAL A 75 -32.50 24.91 -3.74
C VAL A 75 -31.42 24.73 -4.79
N LEU A 76 -30.84 25.82 -5.32
CA LEU A 76 -29.78 25.74 -6.33
C LEU A 76 -28.53 25.03 -5.78
N VAL A 77 -28.08 25.36 -4.57
CA VAL A 77 -26.92 24.71 -3.94
C VAL A 77 -27.22 23.24 -3.63
N ALA A 78 -28.43 22.92 -3.16
CA ALA A 78 -28.83 21.54 -2.90
C ALA A 78 -28.80 20.66 -4.16
N LEU A 79 -29.14 21.22 -5.32
CA LEU A 79 -29.09 20.52 -6.60
C LEU A 79 -27.67 20.46 -7.19
N LEU A 80 -26.84 21.48 -6.96
CA LEU A 80 -25.49 21.57 -7.53
C LEU A 80 -24.43 20.83 -6.72
N LEU A 81 -24.57 20.75 -5.39
CA LEU A 81 -23.55 20.15 -4.52
C LEU A 81 -23.29 18.66 -4.83
N PRO A 82 -24.31 17.80 -5.00
CA PRO A 82 -24.09 16.39 -5.37
C PRO A 82 -23.42 16.26 -6.74
N ALA A 83 -23.81 17.11 -7.70
CA ALA A 83 -23.25 17.10 -9.04
C ALA A 83 -21.76 17.51 -9.06
N VAL A 84 -21.39 18.54 -8.31
CA VAL A 84 -19.99 18.98 -8.19
C VAL A 84 -19.13 17.90 -7.53
N GLN A 85 -19.66 17.19 -6.52
CA GLN A 85 -18.94 16.09 -5.87
C GLN A 85 -18.72 14.91 -6.81
N ALA A 86 -19.76 14.50 -7.55
CA ALA A 86 -19.66 13.45 -8.54
C ALA A 86 -18.65 13.79 -9.65
N ALA A 87 -18.67 15.02 -10.15
CA ALA A 87 -17.72 15.49 -11.15
C ALA A 87 -16.27 15.49 -10.63
N ARG A 88 -16.05 15.91 -9.38
CA ARG A 88 -14.71 15.87 -8.74
C ARG A 88 -14.20 14.45 -8.61
N GLU A 89 -15.04 13.50 -8.23
CA GLU A 89 -14.64 12.11 -8.10
C GLU A 89 -14.33 11.47 -9.46
N ALA A 90 -15.13 11.76 -10.49
CA ALA A 90 -14.84 11.32 -11.85
C ALA A 90 -13.47 11.85 -12.34
N ALA A 91 -13.14 13.11 -12.03
CA ALA A 91 -11.85 13.69 -12.37
C ALA A 91 -10.69 13.01 -11.61
N ARG A 92 -10.84 12.76 -10.31
CA ARG A 92 -9.83 12.02 -9.52
C ARG A 92 -9.62 10.60 -10.06
N ARG A 93 -10.71 9.90 -10.41
CA ARG A 93 -10.64 8.57 -11.03
C ARG A 93 -9.91 8.58 -12.36
N MET A 94 -10.17 9.58 -13.20
CA MET A 94 -9.45 9.75 -14.46
C MET A 94 -7.95 9.97 -14.22
N GLN A 95 -7.58 10.75 -13.21
CA GLN A 95 -6.19 10.95 -12.83
C GLN A 95 -5.53 9.65 -12.34
N CYS A 96 -6.20 8.86 -11.47
CA CYS A 96 -5.67 7.58 -11.02
C CYS A 96 -5.52 6.58 -12.19
N GLY A 97 -6.46 6.57 -13.13
CA GLY A 97 -6.35 5.77 -14.36
C GLY A 97 -5.17 6.20 -15.24
N ASN A 98 -4.91 7.50 -15.37
CA ASN A 98 -3.75 7.99 -16.12
C ASN A 98 -2.42 7.64 -15.45
N ASN A 99 -2.34 7.70 -14.11
CA ASN A 99 -1.17 7.27 -13.35
C ASN A 99 -0.86 5.78 -13.57
N GLN A 100 -1.87 4.91 -13.52
CA GLN A 100 -1.69 3.49 -13.84
C GLN A 100 -1.28 3.24 -15.29
N LYS A 101 -1.80 4.03 -16.22
CA LYS A 101 -1.38 3.96 -17.61
C LYS A 101 0.10 4.32 -17.77
N GLN A 102 0.59 5.33 -17.03
CA GLN A 102 2.02 5.65 -17.02
C GLN A 102 2.85 4.49 -16.47
N ILE A 103 2.41 3.84 -15.39
CA ILE A 103 3.07 2.65 -14.82
C ILE A 103 3.13 1.51 -15.86
N ALA A 104 2.01 1.20 -16.52
CA ALA A 104 1.95 0.11 -17.49
C ALA A 104 2.81 0.38 -18.73
N LEU A 105 2.82 1.62 -19.23
CA LEU A 105 3.70 2.02 -20.34
C LEU A 105 5.18 1.98 -19.93
N ALA A 106 5.50 2.36 -18.70
CA ALA A 106 6.86 2.26 -18.17
C ALA A 106 7.33 0.81 -18.04
N LEU A 107 6.45 -0.11 -17.65
CA LEU A 107 6.73 -1.55 -17.65
C LEU A 107 7.00 -2.09 -19.05
N LEU A 108 6.23 -1.64 -20.06
CA LEU A 108 6.46 -2.01 -21.46
C LEU A 108 7.77 -1.45 -22.02
N ASN A 109 8.14 -0.22 -21.65
CA ASN A 109 9.43 0.36 -22.04
C ASN A 109 10.59 -0.37 -21.36
N TYR A 110 10.45 -0.74 -20.08
CA TYR A 110 11.41 -1.56 -19.37
C TYR A 110 11.61 -2.91 -20.08
N GLU A 111 10.52 -3.58 -20.48
CA GLU A 111 10.58 -4.83 -21.23
C GLU A 111 11.23 -4.62 -22.60
N THR A 112 10.95 -3.51 -23.29
CA THR A 112 11.58 -3.22 -24.58
C THR A 112 13.10 -3.18 -24.47
N ASP A 113 13.62 -2.62 -23.38
CA ASP A 113 15.05 -2.49 -23.13
C ASP A 113 15.69 -3.77 -22.59
N ARG A 114 15.05 -4.43 -21.62
CA ARG A 114 15.62 -5.57 -20.87
C ARG A 114 15.11 -6.95 -21.30
N LYS A 115 14.12 -7.00 -22.19
CA LYS A 115 13.45 -8.20 -22.75
C LYS A 115 12.60 -9.00 -21.77
N GLU A 116 12.47 -8.51 -20.54
CA GLU A 116 11.74 -9.14 -19.45
C GLU A 116 11.13 -8.04 -18.57
N PHE A 117 9.97 -8.32 -17.96
CA PHE A 117 9.38 -7.47 -16.95
C PHE A 117 10.14 -7.62 -15.62
N PRO A 118 10.25 -6.54 -14.82
CA PRO A 118 10.92 -6.63 -13.53
C PRO A 118 10.10 -7.52 -12.59
N SER A 119 10.78 -8.33 -11.79
CA SER A 119 10.20 -9.00 -10.63
C SER A 119 9.49 -8.01 -9.68
N ALA A 120 8.44 -8.46 -8.99
CA ALA A 120 7.78 -7.66 -7.95
C ALA A 120 8.78 -7.26 -6.86
N ARG A 121 9.74 -8.14 -6.60
CA ARG A 121 10.86 -7.97 -5.69
C ARG A 121 12.13 -8.42 -6.37
N ALA A 122 13.04 -7.49 -6.60
CA ALA A 122 14.38 -7.83 -7.04
C ALA A 122 15.10 -8.59 -5.91
N GLY A 123 15.61 -9.79 -6.21
CA GLY A 123 16.31 -10.62 -5.22
C GLY A 123 15.41 -11.36 -4.22
N SER A 124 15.89 -12.51 -3.79
CA SER A 124 15.34 -13.30 -2.68
C SER A 124 15.45 -12.64 -1.30
N ASP A 125 14.51 -12.97 -0.41
CA ASP A 125 14.52 -12.55 1.01
C ASP A 125 15.06 -13.63 1.97
N GLY A 126 15.78 -14.60 1.44
CA GLY A 126 16.35 -15.71 2.20
C GLY A 126 16.86 -16.82 1.29
N ASN A 127 17.60 -17.78 1.87
CA ASN A 127 18.06 -18.95 1.14
C ASN A 127 17.05 -20.09 1.31
N TYR A 128 16.36 -20.47 0.23
CA TYR A 128 15.33 -21.51 0.24
C TYR A 128 15.78 -22.80 -0.45
N GLY A 129 16.96 -22.80 -1.09
CA GLY A 129 17.48 -23.98 -1.76
C GLY A 129 16.66 -24.34 -3.00
N ASN A 130 16.43 -25.64 -3.20
CA ASN A 130 15.66 -26.13 -4.35
C ASN A 130 14.16 -26.17 -4.00
N ILE A 131 13.35 -25.50 -4.82
CA ILE A 131 11.90 -25.44 -4.74
C ILE A 131 11.34 -26.16 -5.96
N THR A 132 10.29 -26.96 -5.77
CA THR A 132 9.47 -27.47 -6.87
C THR A 132 8.10 -26.84 -6.76
N CYS A 133 7.72 -26.06 -7.76
CA CYS A 133 6.43 -25.42 -7.85
C CYS A 133 5.33 -26.45 -8.14
N PRO A 134 4.05 -26.15 -7.82
CA PRO A 134 2.94 -27.08 -8.02
C PRO A 134 2.70 -27.53 -9.47
N ASP A 135 3.17 -26.74 -10.44
CA ASP A 135 3.17 -27.03 -11.87
C ASP A 135 4.35 -27.95 -12.30
N GLY A 136 5.23 -28.31 -11.36
CA GLY A 136 6.41 -29.13 -11.60
C GLY A 136 7.67 -28.35 -11.97
N GLU A 137 7.61 -27.01 -12.04
CA GLU A 137 8.81 -26.19 -12.30
C GLU A 137 9.80 -26.34 -11.13
N ALA A 138 11.06 -26.69 -11.44
CA ALA A 138 12.12 -26.79 -10.44
C ALA A 138 12.99 -25.54 -10.48
N LEU A 139 13.14 -24.90 -9.31
CA LEU A 139 13.86 -23.65 -9.14
C LEU A 139 14.92 -23.77 -8.04
N THR A 140 16.07 -23.16 -8.26
CA THR A 140 17.08 -23.00 -7.22
C THR A 140 17.09 -21.55 -6.78
N VAL A 141 16.57 -21.28 -5.60
CA VAL A 141 16.58 -19.95 -5.00
C VAL A 141 17.80 -19.83 -4.11
N THR A 142 18.86 -19.26 -4.69
CA THR A 142 20.04 -18.85 -3.93
C THR A 142 19.73 -17.54 -3.21
N GLY A 143 19.74 -17.59 -1.88
CA GLY A 143 19.67 -16.38 -1.06
C GLY A 143 20.73 -15.38 -1.51
N SER A 144 20.31 -14.13 -1.74
CA SER A 144 21.08 -13.03 -2.33
C SER A 144 21.36 -13.18 -3.84
N GLY A 145 20.52 -12.54 -4.65
CA GLY A 145 20.94 -12.02 -5.95
C GLY A 145 22.08 -10.99 -5.78
N PRO A 146 22.43 -10.18 -6.79
CA PRO A 146 23.29 -9.03 -6.58
C PRO A 146 22.79 -8.27 -5.33
N LEU A 147 23.65 -8.04 -4.33
CA LEU A 147 23.19 -7.37 -3.11
C LEU A 147 22.61 -5.99 -3.43
N GLY A 148 23.12 -5.35 -4.49
CA GLY A 148 22.45 -4.24 -5.16
C GLY A 148 21.11 -4.69 -5.74
N GLN A 149 20.04 -4.00 -5.37
CA GLN A 149 18.65 -4.14 -5.79
C GLN A 149 17.81 -5.02 -4.88
N SER A 150 18.42 -5.78 -3.95
CA SER A 150 17.67 -6.68 -3.08
C SER A 150 16.52 -5.96 -2.37
N GLY A 151 15.31 -6.49 -2.58
CA GLY A 151 14.06 -6.03 -2.03
C GLY A 151 13.42 -4.81 -2.68
N ALA A 152 14.05 -4.22 -3.70
CA ALA A 152 13.46 -3.16 -4.50
C ALA A 152 12.20 -3.68 -5.20
N SER A 153 11.15 -2.85 -5.24
CA SER A 153 9.93 -3.15 -5.98
C SER A 153 10.13 -2.96 -7.49
N ALA A 154 9.26 -3.58 -8.29
CA ALA A 154 9.14 -3.26 -9.72
C ALA A 154 8.94 -1.75 -9.97
N LEU A 155 8.24 -1.05 -9.07
CA LEU A 155 8.03 0.40 -9.15
C LEU A 155 9.33 1.21 -9.01
N VAL A 156 10.33 0.71 -8.29
CA VAL A 156 11.67 1.33 -8.24
C VAL A 156 12.40 1.12 -9.57
N MET A 157 12.32 -0.09 -10.12
CA MET A 157 13.02 -0.45 -11.34
C MET A 157 12.54 0.32 -12.58
N ILE A 158 11.28 0.76 -12.57
CA ILE A 158 10.70 1.54 -13.67
C ILE A 158 10.85 3.07 -13.54
N LEU A 159 11.47 3.58 -12.47
CA LEU A 159 11.64 5.03 -12.26
C LEU A 159 12.27 5.77 -13.47
N PRO A 160 13.32 5.23 -14.14
CA PRO A 160 13.87 5.85 -15.35
C PRO A 160 12.84 6.06 -16.48
N TYR A 161 11.83 5.18 -16.55
CA TYR A 161 10.82 5.16 -17.61
C TYR A 161 9.58 6.01 -17.30
N ILE A 162 9.54 6.64 -16.12
CA ILE A 162 8.54 7.64 -15.73
C ILE A 162 9.18 9.01 -15.45
N GLU A 163 10.32 9.29 -16.08
CA GLU A 163 11.07 10.55 -15.94
C GLU A 163 11.55 10.82 -14.50
N GLN A 164 11.83 9.77 -13.72
CA GLN A 164 12.34 9.84 -12.35
C GLN A 164 13.79 9.32 -12.23
N GLN A 165 14.61 9.54 -13.26
CA GLN A 165 16.04 9.17 -13.24
C GLN A 165 16.81 9.73 -12.01
N PRO A 166 16.64 11.01 -11.60
CA PRO A 166 17.36 11.53 -10.43
C PRO A 166 17.02 10.79 -9.13
N LEU A 167 15.78 10.32 -8.99
CA LEU A 167 15.37 9.52 -7.84
C LEU A 167 15.94 8.10 -7.91
N TYR A 168 15.99 7.50 -9.10
CA TYR A 168 16.61 6.20 -9.31
C TYR A 168 18.11 6.21 -8.93
N ASP A 169 18.85 7.24 -9.38
CA ASP A 169 20.26 7.41 -9.07
C ASP A 169 20.48 7.62 -7.56
N LEU A 170 19.59 8.38 -6.90
CA LEU A 170 19.65 8.62 -5.45
C LEU A 170 19.48 7.33 -4.63
N LEU A 171 18.70 6.37 -5.13
CA LEU A 171 18.49 5.08 -4.47
C LEU A 171 19.67 4.11 -4.64
N ARG A 172 20.61 4.40 -5.56
CA ARG A 172 21.81 3.57 -5.81
C ARG A 172 21.50 2.09 -5.91
N VAL A 173 20.44 1.76 -6.66
CA VAL A 173 19.84 0.42 -6.63
C VAL A 173 20.84 -0.67 -7.01
N ASP A 174 21.78 -0.42 -7.92
CA ASP A 174 22.77 -1.43 -8.32
C ASP A 174 23.90 -1.64 -7.28
N GLU A 175 24.02 -0.75 -6.30
CA GLU A 175 25.13 -0.72 -5.37
C GLU A 175 24.74 -1.20 -3.97
N VAL A 176 23.51 -0.94 -3.55
CA VAL A 176 23.06 -1.22 -2.19
C VAL A 176 21.71 -1.94 -2.18
N PRO A 177 21.48 -2.83 -1.20
CA PRO A 177 20.17 -3.41 -1.01
C PRO A 177 19.21 -2.32 -0.53
N ILE A 178 18.01 -2.28 -1.11
CA ILE A 178 16.95 -1.35 -0.72
C ILE A 178 16.20 -1.94 0.50
N TRP A 179 15.86 -3.24 0.44
CA TRP A 179 15.21 -3.99 1.53
C TRP A 179 15.87 -5.36 1.72
N ALA A 180 16.72 -5.52 2.74
CA ALA A 180 17.54 -6.72 2.93
C ALA A 180 16.99 -7.71 3.99
N PRO A 181 17.15 -9.03 3.78
CA PRO A 181 16.91 -10.05 4.79
C PRO A 181 18.18 -10.25 5.65
N GLY A 182 18.22 -9.67 6.85
CA GLY A 182 19.35 -9.97 7.75
C GLY A 182 19.42 -9.19 9.05
N THR A 183 18.95 -7.95 9.09
CA THR A 183 19.12 -7.09 10.28
C THR A 183 17.89 -6.23 10.64
N GLY A 184 16.77 -6.35 9.93
CA GLY A 184 15.55 -5.61 10.25
C GLY A 184 14.63 -5.27 9.08
N TRP A 185 14.60 -6.10 8.03
CA TRP A 185 13.80 -5.91 6.80
C TRP A 185 14.05 -4.60 6.04
N PHE A 186 14.95 -3.75 6.48
CA PHE A 186 15.27 -2.43 5.93
C PHE A 186 16.80 -2.26 5.91
N THR A 187 17.31 -1.59 4.88
CA THR A 187 18.74 -1.24 4.80
C THR A 187 19.04 -0.11 5.76
N SER A 188 19.90 -0.30 6.78
CA SER A 188 20.29 0.79 7.70
C SER A 188 21.20 1.84 7.04
N ASN A 189 21.14 1.95 5.71
CA ASN A 189 21.90 2.88 4.91
C ASN A 189 21.20 4.24 4.87
N LEU A 190 21.79 5.20 5.58
CA LEU A 190 21.27 6.57 5.64
C LEU A 190 21.43 7.34 4.32
N ASP A 191 22.31 6.90 3.42
CA ASP A 191 22.58 7.62 2.16
C ASP A 191 21.37 7.61 1.22
N ILE A 192 20.60 6.51 1.20
CA ILE A 192 19.44 6.34 0.31
C ILE A 192 18.11 6.70 1.00
N ALA A 193 18.12 6.93 2.31
CA ALA A 193 16.93 7.27 3.08
C ALA A 193 16.16 8.49 2.53
N PRO A 194 16.81 9.57 2.03
CA PRO A 194 16.10 10.68 1.40
C PRO A 194 15.34 10.28 0.13
N GLY A 195 15.83 9.30 -0.62
CA GLY A 195 15.14 8.78 -1.81
C GLY A 195 13.93 7.95 -1.44
N LEU A 196 14.04 7.12 -0.40
CA LEU A 196 12.93 6.29 0.07
C LEU A 196 11.76 7.11 0.62
N ALA A 197 12.02 8.32 1.15
CA ALA A 197 10.99 9.25 1.60
C ALA A 197 10.21 9.91 0.45
N GLN A 198 10.79 9.96 -0.76
CA GLN A 198 10.22 10.67 -1.91
C GLN A 198 9.36 9.73 -2.74
N THR A 199 8.04 9.73 -2.51
CA THR A 199 7.10 9.07 -3.41
C THR A 199 6.88 9.94 -4.67
N PRO A 200 7.06 9.40 -5.88
CA PRO A 200 6.64 10.07 -7.11
C PRO A 200 5.13 10.33 -7.16
N ASP A 201 4.72 11.50 -7.68
CA ASP A 201 3.30 11.85 -7.83
C ASP A 201 2.52 10.85 -8.69
N ALA A 202 3.19 10.21 -9.66
CA ALA A 202 2.62 9.17 -10.50
C ALA A 202 2.21 7.92 -9.70
N TYR A 203 2.73 7.72 -8.48
CA TYR A 203 2.40 6.58 -7.63
C TYR A 203 1.31 6.89 -6.60
N ILE A 204 0.75 8.10 -6.61
CA ILE A 204 -0.25 8.56 -5.65
C ILE A 204 -1.60 8.71 -6.37
N CYS A 205 -2.63 8.07 -5.84
CA CYS A 205 -4.00 8.31 -6.30
C CYS A 205 -4.60 9.48 -5.50
N PRO A 206 -5.11 10.56 -6.14
CA PRO A 206 -5.70 11.69 -5.42
C PRO A 206 -6.96 11.36 -4.60
N SER A 207 -7.59 10.21 -4.85
CA SER A 207 -8.70 9.71 -4.01
C SER A 207 -8.19 8.94 -2.79
N ASP A 208 -6.91 8.56 -2.74
CA ASP A 208 -6.31 7.88 -1.59
C ASP A 208 -5.92 8.88 -0.50
N SER A 209 -6.11 8.50 0.76
CA SER A 209 -5.84 9.35 1.92
C SER A 209 -4.55 8.91 2.61
N ILE A 210 -3.43 8.98 1.88
CA ILE A 210 -2.12 8.47 2.27
C ILE A 210 -1.63 9.02 3.62
N ARG A 211 -1.13 8.13 4.50
CA ARG A 211 -0.41 8.41 5.75
C ARG A 211 0.76 7.42 5.96
N GLY A 212 1.96 7.84 5.58
CA GLY A 212 3.16 6.99 5.62
C GLY A 212 3.62 6.52 7.02
N GLU A 213 3.10 7.09 8.10
CA GLU A 213 3.49 6.75 9.49
C GLU A 213 3.18 5.29 9.87
N PHE A 214 2.05 4.75 9.39
CA PHE A 214 1.62 3.38 9.72
C PHE A 214 2.42 2.30 8.98
N ALA A 215 2.84 2.62 7.76
CA ALA A 215 3.61 1.69 6.95
C ALA A 215 4.98 1.41 7.58
N GLN A 216 5.63 2.41 8.16
CA GLN A 216 6.92 2.24 8.84
C GLN A 216 6.81 1.32 10.06
N TRP A 217 5.74 1.47 10.85
CA TRP A 217 5.47 0.60 11.99
C TRP A 217 5.24 -0.86 11.58
N ALA A 218 4.49 -1.10 10.48
CA ALA A 218 4.22 -2.46 9.98
C ALA A 218 5.51 -3.24 9.65
N HIS A 219 6.57 -2.54 9.25
CA HIS A 219 7.88 -3.10 8.92
C HIS A 219 8.92 -2.97 10.05
N GLY A 220 8.53 -2.48 11.24
CA GLY A 220 9.42 -2.34 12.39
C GLY A 220 10.49 -1.24 12.23
N ILE A 221 10.21 -0.24 11.37
CA ILE A 221 11.12 0.87 11.08
C ILE A 221 11.04 1.92 12.19
N ASN A 222 12.19 2.42 12.62
CA ASN A 222 12.24 3.54 13.56
C ASN A 222 11.88 4.84 12.84
N VAL A 223 10.64 5.31 13.02
CA VAL A 223 10.09 6.53 12.42
C VAL A 223 10.86 7.81 12.79
N ASN A 224 11.64 7.79 13.88
CA ASN A 224 12.48 8.93 14.27
C ASN A 224 13.79 9.00 13.47
N GLN A 225 14.15 7.92 12.78
CA GLN A 225 15.40 7.82 12.00
C GLN A 225 15.13 7.78 10.49
N TYR A 226 13.99 7.24 10.07
CA TYR A 226 13.68 7.04 8.65
C TYR A 226 12.27 7.52 8.34
N GLN A 227 12.14 8.25 7.23
CA GLN A 227 10.85 8.52 6.60
C GLN A 227 10.77 7.69 5.33
N ILE A 228 9.68 6.94 5.19
CA ILE A 228 9.46 6.07 4.04
C ILE A 228 8.16 6.49 3.35
N GLY A 229 8.27 6.69 2.05
CA GLY A 229 7.15 6.97 1.18
C GLY A 229 6.28 5.73 0.98
N VAL A 230 5.00 5.98 0.76
CA VAL A 230 4.00 4.97 0.41
C VAL A 230 3.34 5.37 -0.90
N GLY A 231 2.68 4.43 -1.57
CA GLY A 231 1.95 4.67 -2.82
C GLY A 231 0.53 4.14 -2.77
N SER A 232 -0.21 4.32 -3.87
CA SER A 232 -1.60 3.85 -4.04
C SER A 232 -1.73 2.75 -5.10
N TYR A 233 -0.62 2.22 -5.60
CA TYR A 233 -0.61 1.16 -6.60
C TYR A 233 0.29 0.01 -6.18
N ALA A 234 -0.05 -1.19 -6.64
CA ALA A 234 0.72 -2.40 -6.44
C ALA A 234 0.68 -3.27 -7.71
N ASN A 235 1.70 -4.08 -7.88
CA ASN A 235 1.78 -5.09 -8.92
C ASN A 235 0.99 -6.35 -8.56
N VAL A 236 0.50 -7.02 -9.61
CA VAL A 236 -0.34 -8.22 -9.51
C VAL A 236 0.52 -9.47 -9.55
N SER A 237 0.49 -10.27 -8.48
CA SER A 237 1.29 -11.50 -8.36
C SER A 237 0.56 -12.78 -8.75
N GLY A 238 -0.71 -12.68 -9.14
CA GLY A 238 -1.58 -13.82 -9.42
C GLY A 238 -2.63 -14.01 -8.33
N TYR A 239 -3.01 -15.27 -8.10
CA TYR A 239 -4.16 -15.64 -7.28
C TYR A 239 -3.85 -16.66 -6.17
N TRP A 240 -2.58 -16.82 -5.80
CA TRP A 240 -2.22 -17.50 -4.56
C TRP A 240 -2.84 -16.80 -3.36
N ARG A 241 -3.39 -17.59 -2.44
CA ARG A 241 -4.02 -17.08 -1.23
C ARG A 241 -2.95 -16.58 -0.26
N PRO A 242 -3.24 -15.57 0.56
CA PRO A 242 -2.33 -15.11 1.61
C PRO A 242 -1.87 -16.21 2.59
N ASP A 243 -2.70 -17.23 2.83
CA ASP A 243 -2.44 -18.37 3.72
C ASP A 243 -1.87 -19.61 3.02
N ASP A 244 -1.65 -19.57 1.71
CA ASP A 244 -0.96 -20.63 0.97
C ASP A 244 0.53 -20.71 1.37
N ASP A 245 1.22 -21.75 0.87
CA ASP A 245 2.64 -21.93 1.15
C ASP A 245 3.42 -20.67 0.78
N ARG A 246 4.11 -20.11 1.79
CA ARG A 246 4.87 -18.88 1.67
C ARG A 246 5.91 -18.92 0.55
N THR A 247 6.49 -20.09 0.31
CA THR A 247 7.50 -20.31 -0.72
C THR A 247 6.87 -20.23 -2.11
N TYR A 248 5.68 -20.81 -2.29
CA TYR A 248 4.96 -20.75 -3.56
C TYR A 248 4.49 -19.34 -3.90
N ILE A 249 3.98 -18.61 -2.92
CA ILE A 249 3.60 -17.20 -3.09
C ILE A 249 4.78 -16.36 -3.60
N LYS A 250 5.99 -16.61 -3.08
CA LYS A 250 7.18 -15.84 -3.42
C LYS A 250 7.72 -16.22 -4.79
N TYR A 251 7.93 -17.50 -5.05
CA TYR A 251 8.77 -17.96 -6.16
C TYR A 251 8.02 -18.72 -7.25
N CYS A 252 6.76 -19.10 -6.98
CA CYS A 252 5.90 -19.85 -7.91
C CYS A 252 4.65 -19.04 -8.25
N GLY A 253 4.76 -17.71 -8.34
CA GLY A 253 3.62 -16.83 -8.63
C GLY A 253 2.93 -17.21 -9.94
N GLN A 254 1.61 -17.08 -10.02
CA GLN A 254 0.84 -17.34 -11.26
C GLN A 254 0.73 -16.09 -12.14
N GLY A 255 0.92 -14.91 -11.57
CA GLY A 255 0.93 -13.65 -12.31
C GLY A 255 2.30 -13.35 -12.92
N VAL A 256 2.51 -12.07 -13.24
CA VAL A 256 3.75 -11.59 -13.85
C VAL A 256 4.75 -11.11 -12.80
N PHE A 257 4.26 -10.57 -11.67
CA PHE A 257 5.08 -9.89 -10.69
C PHE A 257 5.16 -10.69 -9.38
N PHE A 258 6.25 -11.43 -9.20
CA PHE A 258 6.58 -12.13 -7.95
C PHE A 258 8.09 -12.06 -7.68
N TYR A 259 8.62 -12.79 -6.69
CA TYR A 259 10.00 -12.58 -6.24
C TYR A 259 11.01 -13.18 -7.20
N ASP A 260 12.10 -12.43 -7.42
CA ASP A 260 13.37 -12.94 -7.96
C ASP A 260 13.25 -13.64 -9.33
N ARG A 261 12.17 -13.34 -10.06
CA ARG A 261 11.85 -13.89 -11.38
C ARG A 261 11.36 -12.77 -12.27
N ASP A 262 12.17 -12.50 -13.29
CA ASP A 262 11.81 -11.62 -14.38
C ASP A 262 11.06 -12.46 -15.44
N ILE A 263 9.97 -11.92 -15.98
CA ILE A 263 9.04 -12.65 -16.86
C ILE A 263 9.09 -12.04 -18.25
N ALA A 264 9.37 -12.85 -19.28
CA ALA A 264 9.36 -12.38 -20.66
C ALA A 264 7.93 -12.34 -21.23
N ILE A 265 7.67 -11.47 -22.22
CA ILE A 265 6.36 -11.41 -22.91
C ILE A 265 5.91 -12.78 -23.44
N ARG A 266 6.86 -13.60 -23.92
CA ARG A 266 6.57 -14.94 -24.46
C ARG A 266 5.97 -15.92 -23.43
N GLU A 267 6.12 -15.64 -22.14
CA GLU A 267 5.59 -16.47 -21.05
C GLU A 267 4.16 -16.07 -20.66
N ILE A 268 3.65 -14.97 -21.22
CA ILE A 268 2.29 -14.47 -20.99
C ILE A 268 1.39 -14.96 -22.13
N THR A 269 1.08 -16.27 -22.11
CA THR A 269 0.33 -16.93 -23.19
C THR A 269 -1.14 -16.52 -23.25
N ASP A 270 -1.70 -15.99 -22.16
CA ASP A 270 -3.08 -15.49 -22.13
C ASP A 270 -3.22 -14.12 -22.81
N GLY A 271 -2.09 -13.48 -23.12
CA GLY A 271 -1.98 -12.22 -23.84
C GLY A 271 -1.95 -10.99 -22.92
N LEU A 272 -1.12 -10.01 -23.28
CA LEU A 272 -0.92 -8.78 -22.52
C LEU A 272 -2.21 -8.01 -22.23
N SER A 273 -3.15 -8.00 -23.17
CA SER A 273 -4.45 -7.33 -23.01
C SER A 273 -5.38 -8.01 -22.01
N ASN A 274 -5.15 -9.28 -21.66
CA ASN A 274 -6.01 -10.04 -20.75
C ASN A 274 -5.40 -10.21 -19.35
N THR A 275 -4.10 -9.98 -19.19
CA THR A 275 -3.39 -10.13 -17.92
C THR A 275 -3.26 -8.79 -17.18
N LEU A 276 -3.71 -8.77 -15.93
CA LEU A 276 -3.57 -7.63 -15.02
C LEU A 276 -2.12 -7.49 -14.53
N PHE A 277 -1.60 -6.27 -14.59
CA PHE A 277 -0.21 -5.96 -14.22
C PHE A 277 -0.10 -5.15 -12.93
N ALA A 278 -0.96 -4.16 -12.78
CA ALA A 278 -0.99 -3.29 -11.61
C ALA A 278 -2.43 -2.89 -11.28
N GLY A 279 -2.69 -2.57 -10.00
CA GLY A 279 -4.00 -2.15 -9.54
C GLY A 279 -3.93 -1.19 -8.37
N GLU A 280 -5.06 -0.57 -8.04
CA GLU A 280 -5.17 0.32 -6.89
C GLU A 280 -5.13 -0.44 -5.57
N VAL A 281 -4.44 0.15 -4.61
CA VAL A 281 -4.47 -0.27 -3.22
C VAL A 281 -4.73 0.95 -2.35
N ARG A 282 -5.40 0.72 -1.23
CA ARG A 282 -5.52 1.71 -0.17
C ARG A 282 -4.42 1.46 0.83
N ASP A 283 -3.64 2.50 1.12
CA ASP A 283 -2.72 2.45 2.24
C ASP A 283 -3.58 2.35 3.52
N GLY A 284 -3.55 1.17 4.13
CA GLY A 284 -4.44 0.75 5.20
C GLY A 284 -4.00 1.34 6.50
N HIS A 285 -4.45 2.57 6.74
CA HIS A 285 -4.40 3.29 8.01
C HIS A 285 -5.33 2.69 9.08
N LEU A 286 -5.55 1.39 9.02
CA LEU A 286 -6.36 0.67 9.97
C LEU A 286 -5.42 0.04 10.97
N VAL A 287 -5.70 0.26 12.24
CA VAL A 287 -5.12 -0.47 13.35
C VAL A 287 -6.10 -1.56 13.78
N ASP A 288 -5.59 -2.73 14.14
CA ASP A 288 -6.43 -3.77 14.72
C ASP A 288 -6.91 -3.35 16.11
N THR A 289 -7.72 -4.20 16.75
CA THR A 289 -8.26 -3.93 18.09
C THR A 289 -7.15 -3.74 19.14
N ALA A 290 -5.90 -4.13 18.84
CA ALA A 290 -4.71 -3.95 19.68
C ALA A 290 -3.86 -2.72 19.28
N GLY A 291 -4.25 -1.94 18.28
CA GLY A 291 -3.51 -0.76 17.83
C GLY A 291 -2.41 -1.05 16.79
N LEU A 292 -2.37 -2.26 16.23
CA LEU A 292 -1.35 -2.71 15.29
C LEU A 292 -1.75 -2.42 13.84
N ALA A 293 -0.87 -1.84 13.01
CA ALA A 293 -1.17 -1.57 11.61
C ALA A 293 -1.59 -2.85 10.85
N ILE A 294 -2.67 -2.75 10.09
CA ILE A 294 -3.31 -3.89 9.43
C ILE A 294 -2.84 -4.07 7.98
N ASN A 295 -2.21 -3.06 7.36
CA ASN A 295 -1.45 -3.25 6.12
C ASN A 295 -0.38 -2.15 5.95
N SER A 296 0.39 -2.23 4.87
CA SER A 296 1.18 -1.09 4.35
C SER A 296 1.21 -1.10 2.83
N ASN A 297 1.41 0.06 2.20
CA ASN A 297 1.80 0.14 0.79
C ASN A 297 3.12 0.91 0.53
N ILE A 298 4.26 0.40 1.02
CA ILE A 298 5.58 1.01 0.76
C ILE A 298 5.94 0.83 -0.72
N TRP A 299 5.97 1.92 -1.48
CA TRP A 299 6.15 1.87 -2.93
C TRP A 299 7.52 1.30 -3.33
N SER A 300 8.53 1.43 -2.48
CA SER A 300 9.90 0.95 -2.73
C SER A 300 10.14 -0.52 -2.39
N ASN A 301 9.17 -1.19 -1.74
CA ASN A 301 9.34 -2.55 -1.22
C ASN A 301 8.43 -3.54 -1.94
N GLY A 302 9.04 -4.56 -2.55
CA GLY A 302 8.36 -5.69 -3.17
C GLY A 302 7.94 -6.76 -2.17
N ASN A 303 7.40 -6.44 -0.99
CA ASN A 303 7.04 -7.50 -0.04
C ASN A 303 5.78 -8.26 -0.52
N ARG A 304 5.64 -9.53 -0.15
CA ARG A 304 4.48 -10.34 -0.56
C ARG A 304 3.21 -9.92 0.19
N MET A 305 2.07 -9.91 -0.49
CA MET A 305 0.74 -9.62 0.08
C MET A 305 0.62 -8.30 0.86
N GLN A 306 1.66 -7.47 0.85
CA GLN A 306 1.87 -6.27 1.64
C GLN A 306 2.83 -5.38 0.85
N SER A 307 2.70 -4.07 0.89
CA SER A 307 3.44 -3.22 -0.05
C SER A 307 3.02 -3.51 -1.50
N THR A 308 3.98 -3.47 -2.43
CA THR A 308 3.70 -3.43 -3.88
C THR A 308 3.38 -4.77 -4.54
N MET A 309 3.20 -5.86 -3.78
CA MET A 309 2.77 -7.15 -4.34
C MET A 309 1.43 -7.56 -3.74
N ARG A 310 0.43 -7.77 -4.60
CA ARG A 310 -0.96 -8.07 -4.20
C ARG A 310 -1.56 -9.21 -5.01
N THR A 311 -2.54 -9.86 -4.41
CA THR A 311 -3.21 -11.03 -4.96
C THR A 311 -4.66 -10.72 -5.33
N THR A 312 -5.15 -11.39 -6.37
CA THR A 312 -6.58 -11.40 -6.72
C THR A 312 -7.33 -12.57 -6.07
N ALA A 313 -6.67 -13.33 -5.18
CA ALA A 313 -7.30 -14.40 -4.42
C ALA A 313 -8.39 -13.92 -3.46
N THR A 314 -8.26 -12.67 -3.00
CA THR A 314 -9.15 -11.99 -2.08
C THR A 314 -10.09 -11.09 -2.88
N PRO A 315 -11.41 -11.05 -2.57
CA PRO A 315 -12.35 -10.19 -3.28
C PRO A 315 -11.90 -8.73 -3.35
N LEU A 316 -12.25 -8.05 -4.45
CA LEU A 316 -11.93 -6.64 -4.64
C LEU A 316 -12.52 -5.79 -3.50
N ASN A 317 -11.79 -4.75 -3.10
CA ASN A 317 -12.22 -3.84 -2.04
C ASN A 317 -12.46 -4.49 -0.66
N SER A 318 -11.89 -5.68 -0.44
CA SER A 318 -11.89 -6.31 0.88
C SER A 318 -11.16 -5.43 1.89
N PRO A 319 -11.79 -5.13 3.05
CA PRO A 319 -11.13 -4.34 4.09
C PRO A 319 -9.82 -5.00 4.54
N PRO A 320 -8.72 -4.24 4.68
CA PRO A 320 -7.44 -4.78 5.13
C PRO A 320 -7.57 -5.59 6.44
N GLY A 321 -6.88 -6.73 6.49
CA GLY A 321 -6.81 -7.65 7.65
C GLY A 321 -8.11 -8.33 8.04
N VAL A 322 -9.17 -8.16 7.25
CA VAL A 322 -10.36 -8.99 7.35
C VAL A 322 -10.14 -10.23 6.49
N ASP A 323 -10.25 -11.40 7.12
CA ASP A 323 -10.27 -12.68 6.42
C ASP A 323 -11.68 -12.91 5.85
N LEU A 324 -11.78 -12.89 4.52
CA LEU A 324 -13.01 -13.21 3.79
C LEU A 324 -12.94 -14.60 3.13
N GLY A 325 -12.18 -15.50 3.74
CA GLY A 325 -12.04 -16.89 3.35
C GLY A 325 -10.79 -17.21 2.56
N SER A 326 -9.98 -16.21 2.19
CA SER A 326 -8.65 -16.36 1.56
C SER A 326 -7.50 -16.39 2.56
N GLY A 327 -7.76 -16.23 3.86
CA GLY A 327 -6.73 -16.22 4.88
C GLY A 327 -5.94 -14.91 4.95
N LEU A 328 -5.00 -14.87 5.88
CA LEU A 328 -4.18 -13.69 6.15
C LEU A 328 -2.69 -14.06 6.11
N ALA A 329 -1.92 -13.27 5.36
CA ALA A 329 -0.47 -13.31 5.40
C ALA A 329 0.01 -12.44 6.55
N ARG A 330 0.82 -13.01 7.45
CA ARG A 330 1.55 -12.25 8.45
C ARG A 330 2.91 -11.83 7.91
N GLU A 331 3.17 -10.54 7.90
CA GLU A 331 4.48 -9.95 7.59
C GLU A 331 4.87 -8.98 8.71
N SER A 332 5.95 -9.31 9.41
CA SER A 332 6.39 -8.61 10.62
C SER A 332 5.27 -8.48 11.69
N GLN A 333 4.71 -7.27 11.86
CA GLN A 333 3.70 -6.95 12.87
C GLN A 333 2.27 -6.88 12.31
N ALA A 334 2.07 -7.04 11.00
CA ALA A 334 0.79 -6.84 10.34
C ALA A 334 0.22 -8.14 9.73
N TYR A 335 -1.11 -8.24 9.68
CA TYR A 335 -1.85 -9.28 8.98
C TYR A 335 -2.56 -8.69 7.77
N SER A 336 -2.17 -9.11 6.56
CA SER A 336 -2.77 -8.62 5.33
C SER A 336 -3.48 -9.72 4.56
N ASN A 337 -4.62 -9.38 3.97
CA ASN A 337 -5.34 -10.24 3.03
C ASN A 337 -4.89 -10.03 1.57
N GLY A 338 -3.87 -9.19 1.33
CA GLY A 338 -3.29 -8.97 0.00
C GLY A 338 -4.24 -8.38 -1.04
N ALA A 339 -5.40 -7.86 -0.64
CA ALA A 339 -6.42 -7.37 -1.55
C ALA A 339 -6.03 -6.06 -2.24
N PHE A 340 -6.48 -5.92 -3.48
CA PHE A 340 -6.59 -4.63 -4.15
C PHE A 340 -7.81 -3.87 -3.63
N SER A 341 -7.70 -2.55 -3.53
CA SER A 341 -8.78 -1.71 -3.01
C SER A 341 -8.59 -0.24 -3.44
N SER A 342 -9.69 0.48 -3.59
CA SER A 342 -9.72 1.89 -3.98
C SER A 342 -10.75 2.66 -3.14
N ASN A 343 -10.53 3.98 -3.03
CA ASN A 343 -11.53 4.90 -2.49
C ASN A 343 -12.59 5.29 -3.53
N HIS A 344 -12.42 4.89 -4.79
CA HIS A 344 -13.42 5.12 -5.83
C HIS A 344 -14.70 4.33 -5.54
N PRO A 345 -15.88 4.93 -5.73
CA PRO A 345 -17.14 4.21 -5.53
C PRO A 345 -17.32 3.06 -6.53
N GLY A 346 -17.53 1.84 -6.01
CA GLY A 346 -18.03 0.68 -6.77
C GLY A 346 -16.99 -0.13 -7.53
N GLY A 347 -15.70 0.08 -7.29
CA GLY A 347 -14.64 -0.64 -7.98
C GLY A 347 -13.23 -0.05 -7.81
N CYS A 348 -12.28 -0.59 -8.58
CA CYS A 348 -10.89 -0.14 -8.63
C CYS A 348 -10.39 -0.10 -10.08
N ASN A 349 -9.46 0.81 -10.38
CA ASN A 349 -8.74 0.79 -11.65
C ASN A 349 -7.65 -0.28 -11.65
N PHE A 350 -7.48 -0.95 -12.79
CA PHE A 350 -6.38 -1.85 -13.05
C PHE A 350 -5.76 -1.58 -14.41
N ALA A 351 -4.43 -1.73 -14.47
CA ALA A 351 -3.63 -1.66 -15.68
C ALA A 351 -3.34 -3.08 -16.19
N TYR A 352 -3.49 -3.27 -17.50
CA TYR A 352 -3.14 -4.49 -18.20
C TYR A 352 -1.74 -4.41 -18.80
N GLY A 353 -1.20 -5.55 -19.21
CA GLY A 353 0.11 -5.65 -19.82
C GLY A 353 0.27 -4.90 -21.15
N ASP A 354 -0.82 -4.51 -21.80
CA ASP A 354 -0.80 -3.72 -23.05
C ASP A 354 -0.93 -2.19 -22.82
N GLY A 355 -0.96 -1.73 -21.57
CA GLY A 355 -1.15 -0.32 -21.22
C GLY A 355 -2.61 0.13 -21.18
N ARG A 356 -3.58 -0.76 -21.41
CA ARG A 356 -5.00 -0.50 -21.16
C ARG A 356 -5.23 -0.34 -19.66
N VAL A 357 -6.12 0.58 -19.30
CA VAL A 357 -6.61 0.70 -17.93
C VAL A 357 -8.12 0.53 -17.94
N GLU A 358 -8.63 -0.31 -17.05
CA GLU A 358 -10.05 -0.59 -16.90
C GLU A 358 -10.46 -0.46 -15.44
N PHE A 359 -11.71 -0.07 -15.22
CA PHE A 359 -12.28 -0.04 -13.88
C PHE A 359 -13.09 -1.31 -13.66
N LEU A 360 -12.60 -2.16 -12.77
CA LEU A 360 -13.26 -3.40 -12.39
C LEU A 360 -14.22 -3.12 -11.24
N SER A 361 -15.46 -3.62 -11.37
CA SER A 361 -16.48 -3.42 -10.35
C SER A 361 -16.28 -4.35 -9.16
N ASP A 362 -16.69 -3.91 -7.97
CA ASP A 362 -16.69 -4.73 -6.75
C ASP A 362 -17.58 -5.98 -6.85
N SER A 363 -18.50 -6.01 -7.81
CA SER A 363 -19.36 -7.16 -8.10
C SER A 363 -18.77 -8.16 -9.10
N ILE A 364 -17.51 -7.99 -9.51
CA ILE A 364 -16.82 -8.93 -10.39
C ILE A 364 -16.84 -10.33 -9.78
N ASP A 365 -17.10 -11.33 -10.62
CA ASP A 365 -16.99 -12.73 -10.20
C ASP A 365 -15.54 -13.05 -9.79
N LEU A 366 -15.38 -13.67 -8.62
CA LEU A 366 -14.06 -13.89 -8.02
C LEU A 366 -13.20 -14.85 -8.86
N GLU A 367 -13.80 -15.83 -9.54
CA GLU A 367 -13.06 -16.75 -10.39
C GLU A 367 -12.54 -16.03 -11.63
N THR A 368 -13.38 -15.24 -12.28
CA THR A 368 -12.99 -14.36 -13.38
C THR A 368 -11.86 -13.41 -12.97
N TYR A 369 -11.97 -12.78 -11.81
CA TYR A 369 -10.94 -11.88 -11.29
C TYR A 369 -9.59 -12.57 -11.02
N LYS A 370 -9.61 -13.84 -10.62
CA LYS A 370 -8.41 -14.66 -10.46
C LYS A 370 -7.79 -15.01 -11.80
N LEU A 371 -8.58 -15.42 -12.78
CA LEU A 371 -8.09 -15.74 -14.13
C LEU A 371 -7.42 -14.55 -14.81
N MET A 372 -7.98 -13.34 -14.62
CA MET A 372 -7.38 -12.12 -15.18
C MET A 372 -5.99 -11.80 -14.60
N SER A 373 -5.59 -12.38 -13.45
CA SER A 373 -4.25 -12.19 -12.89
C SER A 373 -3.25 -13.28 -13.30
N GLY A 374 -3.72 -14.37 -13.91
CA GLY A 374 -2.87 -15.41 -14.48
C GLY A 374 -2.14 -14.95 -15.73
N ARG A 375 -0.91 -15.41 -15.92
CA ARG A 375 -0.14 -15.14 -17.15
C ARG A 375 -0.31 -16.23 -18.22
N ASN A 376 -0.57 -17.46 -17.80
CA ASN A 376 -0.51 -18.65 -18.65
C ASN A 376 -1.50 -19.76 -18.24
N ASP A 377 -2.67 -19.38 -17.76
CA ASP A 377 -3.65 -20.30 -17.20
C ASP A 377 -4.66 -20.84 -18.24
N GLY A 378 -4.66 -20.30 -19.46
CA GLY A 378 -5.52 -20.77 -20.55
C GLY A 378 -7.01 -20.57 -20.27
N GLY A 379 -7.36 -19.67 -19.35
CA GLY A 379 -8.71 -19.45 -18.87
C GLY A 379 -9.18 -20.45 -17.82
N GLN A 380 -8.27 -21.17 -17.16
CA GLN A 380 -8.59 -22.10 -16.07
C GLN A 380 -7.63 -21.91 -14.89
N LEU A 381 -8.19 -21.82 -13.68
CA LEU A 381 -7.34 -21.73 -12.50
C LEU A 381 -6.54 -23.02 -12.33
N ALA A 382 -5.26 -22.88 -12.02
CA ALA A 382 -4.44 -24.01 -11.65
C ALA A 382 -5.11 -24.74 -10.49
N THR A 383 -5.44 -26.02 -10.69
CA THR A 383 -5.95 -26.85 -9.60
C THR A 383 -4.83 -26.97 -8.58
N THR A 384 -4.92 -26.22 -7.48
CA THR A 384 -3.99 -26.39 -6.38
C THR A 384 -4.06 -27.86 -5.97
N GLY A 385 -2.93 -28.56 -6.02
CA GLY A 385 -2.82 -29.93 -5.55
C GLY A 385 -3.25 -29.97 -4.10
N GLY A 386 -4.52 -30.35 -3.87
CA GLY A 386 -5.15 -30.32 -2.56
C GLY A 386 -4.43 -31.26 -1.62
N GLY A 387 -3.66 -30.70 -0.70
CA GLY A 387 -3.24 -31.38 0.52
C GLY A 387 -4.46 -31.73 1.37
N GLY A 388 -5.02 -32.91 1.13
CA GLY A 388 -5.73 -33.74 2.11
C GLY A 388 -6.74 -33.08 3.05
N ARG A 389 -7.99 -32.97 2.62
CA ARG A 389 -9.13 -33.24 3.51
C ARG A 389 -9.83 -34.50 3.03
N GLY A 390 -9.24 -35.65 3.34
CA GLY A 390 -9.88 -36.96 3.25
C GLY A 390 -10.97 -37.09 4.32
N GLY A 391 -12.11 -36.44 4.10
CA GLY A 391 -13.37 -36.72 4.77
C GLY A 391 -14.16 -37.70 3.91
N GLY A 392 -13.94 -39.00 4.11
CA GLY A 392 -14.62 -40.06 3.40
C GLY A 392 -15.07 -41.15 4.35
N GLY A 393 -16.02 -40.83 5.23
CA GLY A 393 -16.84 -41.84 5.88
C GLY A 393 -17.94 -42.29 4.93
N ARG A 394 -17.89 -43.55 4.54
CA ARG A 394 -19.03 -44.49 4.53
C ARG A 394 -18.53 -45.90 4.30
#